data_AF-A0A1Q3AQB9-F1
#
_entry.id   AF-A0A1Q3AQB9-F1
#
_cell.length_a   1.000
_cell.length_b   1.000
_cell.length_c   1.000
_cell.angle_alpha   90.00
_cell.angle_beta   90.00
_cell.angle_gamma   90.00
#
_symmetry.space_group_name_H-M   'P 1'
#
loop_
_entity.id
_entity.type
_entity.pdbx_description
1 polymer ?
#
loop_
_entity_poly.entity_id
_entity_poly.type
_entity_poly.pdbx_seq_one_letter_code
_entity_poly.pdbx_strand_id
1 'polypeptide(L)'
;KADLKEKLGRIYEVKDPNVILVFKFRTHFGGGSTGFGLIYVSAENAEKYEPKDLLIRLLWEFVQNGLDTKVEKRKQMKERKNRAKKIRGVEK
;
A
#
# COMPACT_ATOMS: atom_id res chain seq x y z
N LYS A 1 14.50 3.37 5.01
CA LYS A 1 13.25 3.35 5.83
C LYS A 1 13.29 2.27 6.91
N ALA A 2 13.90 1.12 6.66
CA ALA A 2 14.07 0.05 7.65
C ALA A 2 14.69 0.55 8.96
N ASP A 3 15.74 1.38 8.89
CA ASP A 3 16.40 1.94 10.08
C ASP A 3 15.49 2.81 10.95
N LEU A 4 14.53 3.52 10.33
CA LEU A 4 13.53 4.31 11.05
C LEU A 4 12.50 3.41 11.72
N LYS A 5 12.08 2.33 11.05
CA LYS A 5 11.18 1.33 11.65
C LYS A 5 11.83 0.65 12.85
N GLU A 6 13.12 0.32 12.75
CA GLU A 6 13.87 -0.30 13.84
C GLU A 6 14.02 0.65 15.03
N LYS A 7 14.38 1.92 14.80
CA LYS A 7 14.45 2.93 15.86
C LYS A 7 13.09 3.15 16.53
N LEU A 8 12.01 3.23 15.75
CA LEU A 8 10.65 3.37 16.29
C LEU A 8 10.22 2.12 17.08
N GLY A 9 10.57 0.92 16.60
CA GLY A 9 10.31 -0.33 17.30
C GLY A 9 11.00 -0.39 18.66
N ARG A 10 12.23 0.13 18.77
CA ARG A 10 12.95 0.23 20.05
C ARG A 10 12.37 1.29 20.99
N ILE A 11 11.96 2.45 20.48
CA ILE A 11 11.42 3.56 21.29
C ILE A 11 10.05 3.20 21.88
N TYR A 12 9.20 2.55 21.10
CA TYR A 12 7.82 2.23 21.47
C TYR A 12 7.61 0.76 21.82
N GLU A 13 8.70 -0.01 21.98
CA GLU A 13 8.70 -1.44 22.36
C GLU A 13 7.80 -2.32 21.47
N VAL A 14 7.76 -2.01 20.17
CA VAL A 14 6.97 -2.77 19.19
C VAL A 14 7.80 -3.95 18.70
N LYS A 15 7.29 -5.16 18.93
CA LYS A 15 7.96 -6.41 18.53
C LYS A 15 8.00 -6.62 17.02
N ASP A 16 6.96 -6.18 16.32
CA ASP A 16 6.76 -6.45 14.90
C ASP A 16 6.97 -5.19 14.02
N PRO A 17 8.02 -5.13 13.19
CA PRO A 17 8.31 -3.97 12.33
C PRO A 17 7.29 -3.81 11.19
N ASN A 18 6.49 -4.83 10.91
CA ASN A 18 5.43 -4.82 9.90
C ASN A 18 4.21 -4.02 10.34
N VAL A 19 4.03 -3.84 11.65
CA VAL A 19 2.93 -3.07 12.24
C VAL A 19 3.23 -1.55 12.20
N ILE A 20 4.48 -1.19 11.86
CA ILE A 20 4.95 0.18 11.74
C ILE A 20 4.96 0.60 10.26
N LEU A 21 4.14 1.59 9.92
CA LEU A 21 4.07 2.21 8.60
C LEU A 21 4.65 3.61 8.65
N VAL A 22 5.62 3.89 7.77
CA VAL A 22 6.27 5.21 7.72
C VAL A 22 6.26 5.75 6.30
N PHE A 23 5.71 6.94 6.10
CA PHE A 23 5.39 7.46 4.77
C PHE A 23 5.40 8.98 4.65
N LYS A 24 5.26 9.46 3.40
CA LYS A 24 5.27 10.89 3.03
C LYS A 24 6.49 11.64 3.59
N PHE A 25 7.69 11.10 3.36
CA PHE A 25 8.92 11.80 3.66
C PHE A 25 9.14 12.95 2.69
N ARG A 26 9.39 14.14 3.23
CA ARG A 26 9.84 15.32 2.50
C ARG A 26 11.20 15.72 3.05
N THR A 27 12.17 15.83 2.17
CA THR A 27 13.52 16.31 2.51
C THR A 27 13.58 17.82 2.39
N HIS A 28 14.06 18.47 3.43
CA HIS A 28 14.43 19.88 3.43
C HIS A 28 15.82 20.07 2.83
N PHE A 29 16.01 21.17 2.11
CA PHE A 29 17.32 21.54 1.60
C PHE A 29 18.23 21.91 2.78
N GLY A 30 19.43 21.33 2.84
CA GLY A 30 20.34 21.50 3.99
C GLY A 30 20.35 20.37 5.02
N GLY A 31 19.67 19.23 4.76
CA GLY A 31 19.95 17.98 5.50
C GLY A 31 18.96 17.61 6.61
N GLY A 32 17.68 17.91 6.44
CA GLY A 32 16.59 17.44 7.32
C GLY A 32 15.52 16.70 6.54
N SER A 33 14.81 15.75 7.16
CA SER A 33 13.65 15.10 6.54
C SER A 33 12.51 14.95 7.53
N THR A 34 11.30 15.21 7.06
CA THR A 34 10.06 15.18 7.85
C THR A 34 9.13 14.18 7.20
N GLY A 35 8.44 13.38 8.01
CA GLY A 35 7.50 12.38 7.53
C GLY A 35 6.51 11.98 8.62
N PHE A 36 5.60 11.09 8.26
CA PHE A 36 4.58 10.57 9.16
C PHE A 36 4.83 9.09 9.44
N GLY A 37 4.50 8.67 10.66
CA GLY A 37 4.56 7.27 11.09
C GLY A 37 3.27 6.87 11.79
N LEU A 38 2.74 5.70 11.44
CA LEU A 38 1.61 5.05 12.10
C LEU A 38 2.10 3.75 12.74
N ILE A 39 1.70 3.53 13.98
CA ILE A 39 1.99 2.32 14.75
C ILE A 39 0.64 1.72 15.13
N TYR A 40 0.40 0.51 14.64
CA TYR A 40 -0.80 -0.25 14.99
C TYR A 40 -0.53 -1.19 16.17
N VAL A 41 -1.59 -1.74 16.76
CA VAL A 41 -1.48 -2.77 17.81
C VAL A 41 -1.34 -4.17 17.19
N SER A 42 -1.93 -4.39 16.02
CA SER A 42 -1.93 -5.66 15.28
C SER A 42 -1.89 -5.41 13.77
N ALA A 43 -1.33 -6.36 13.01
CA ALA A 43 -1.30 -6.34 11.56
C ALA A 43 -2.71 -6.31 10.93
N GLU A 44 -3.68 -6.99 11.55
CA GLU A 44 -5.06 -7.01 11.06
C GLU A 44 -5.72 -5.62 11.15
N ASN A 45 -5.34 -4.81 12.14
CA ASN A 45 -5.84 -3.45 12.27
C ASN A 45 -5.27 -2.57 11.15
N ALA A 46 -4.00 -2.78 10.78
CA ALA A 46 -3.40 -2.05 9.66
C ALA A 46 -4.15 -2.33 8.35
N GLU A 47 -4.58 -3.57 8.11
CA GLU A 47 -5.34 -3.94 6.91
C GLU A 47 -6.77 -3.41 6.89
N LYS A 48 -7.42 -3.28 8.04
CA LYS A 48 -8.82 -2.81 8.14
C LYS A 48 -8.96 -1.29 8.02
N TYR A 49 -8.03 -0.53 8.60
CA TYR A 49 -8.15 0.93 8.69
C TYR A 49 -7.53 1.66 7.49
N GLU A 50 -6.57 1.05 6.80
CA GLU A 50 -5.97 1.67 5.62
C GLU A 50 -6.86 1.46 4.39
N PRO A 51 -7.20 2.53 3.65
CA PRO A 51 -7.82 2.40 2.35
C PRO A 51 -6.89 1.60 1.42
N LYS A 52 -7.42 0.60 0.72
CA LYS A 52 -6.64 -0.24 -0.21
C LYS A 52 -5.80 0.59 -1.20
N ASP A 53 -6.31 1.73 -1.65
CA ASP A 53 -5.59 2.65 -2.54
C ASP A 53 -4.37 3.34 -1.89
N LEU A 54 -4.44 3.62 -0.58
CA LEU A 54 -3.31 4.12 0.21
C LEU A 54 -2.30 3.03 0.49
N LEU A 55 -2.75 1.79 0.76
CA LEU A 55 -1.90 0.61 0.75
C LEU A 55 -1.18 0.55 -0.60
N ILE A 56 -1.86 0.42 -1.73
CA ILE A 56 -1.26 0.32 -3.07
C ILE A 56 -0.28 1.48 -3.40
N ARG A 57 -0.54 2.72 -2.94
CA ARG A 57 0.36 3.87 -3.12
C ARG A 57 1.57 3.89 -2.17
N LEU A 58 1.38 3.50 -0.91
CA LEU A 58 2.47 3.36 0.07
C LEU A 58 3.32 2.10 -0.19
N LEU A 59 2.73 1.15 -0.90
CA LEU A 59 3.15 -0.22 -1.06
C LEU A 59 3.34 -0.56 -2.55
N TRP A 60 4.00 0.34 -3.28
CA TRP A 60 4.70 -0.06 -4.52
C TRP A 60 5.74 -1.16 -4.23
N GLU A 61 6.19 -1.26 -2.97
CA GLU A 61 7.05 -2.35 -2.46
C GLU A 61 6.32 -3.69 -2.21
N PHE A 62 5.07 -3.76 -1.72
CA PHE A 62 4.42 -5.09 -1.59
C PHE A 62 3.91 -5.65 -2.92
N VAL A 63 3.57 -4.78 -3.88
CA VAL A 63 3.27 -5.23 -5.25
C VAL A 63 4.49 -5.91 -5.87
N GLN A 64 5.72 -5.53 -5.49
CA GLN A 64 6.94 -6.28 -5.82
C GLN A 64 7.13 -7.54 -4.98
N ASN A 65 6.76 -7.52 -3.69
CA ASN A 65 6.82 -8.69 -2.80
C ASN A 65 5.67 -9.71 -2.99
N GLY A 66 4.82 -9.53 -4.01
CA GLY A 66 3.86 -10.55 -4.46
C GLY A 66 2.61 -10.75 -3.59
N LEU A 67 2.35 -9.86 -2.63
CA LEU A 67 1.25 -10.02 -1.65
C LEU A 67 -0.09 -9.44 -2.09
N ASP A 68 -0.16 -8.67 -3.19
CA ASP A 68 -1.44 -8.11 -3.64
C ASP A 68 -1.56 -8.04 -5.17
N THR A 69 -2.80 -8.13 -5.66
CA THR A 69 -3.11 -8.26 -7.08
C THR A 69 -2.97 -6.93 -7.82
N LYS A 70 -2.27 -6.94 -8.95
CA LYS A 70 -2.12 -5.79 -9.84
C LYS A 70 -3.50 -5.32 -10.32
N VAL A 71 -3.91 -4.13 -9.90
CA VAL A 71 -5.18 -3.52 -10.33
C VAL A 71 -5.22 -3.38 -11.86
N GLU A 72 -6.18 -4.04 -12.52
CA GLU A 72 -6.39 -3.91 -13.97
C GLU A 72 -6.64 -2.44 -14.36
N LYS A 73 -5.99 -1.97 -15.42
CA LYS A 73 -6.10 -0.56 -15.83
C LYS A 73 -7.53 -0.26 -16.29
N ARG A 74 -8.06 0.91 -15.88
CA ARG A 74 -9.43 1.38 -16.22
C ARG A 74 -9.79 1.25 -17.71
N LYS A 75 -8.81 1.38 -18.60
CA LYS A 75 -8.97 1.18 -20.05
C LYS A 75 -9.35 -0.27 -20.40
N GLN A 76 -8.63 -1.26 -19.88
CA GLN A 76 -8.86 -2.68 -20.14
C GLN A 76 -10.25 -3.13 -19.65
N MET A 77 -10.66 -2.68 -18.46
CA MET A 77 -12.00 -2.96 -17.92
C MET A 77 -13.12 -2.40 -18.80
N LYS A 78 -12.97 -1.14 -19.27
CA LYS A 78 -13.96 -0.51 -20.16
C LYS A 78 -14.03 -1.22 -21.51
N GLU A 79 -12.90 -1.62 -22.08
CA GLU A 79 -12.82 -2.35 -23.34
C GLU A 79 -13.41 -3.76 -23.25
N ARG A 80 -13.15 -4.50 -22.17
CA ARG A 80 -13.77 -5.81 -21.91
C ARG A 80 -15.30 -5.67 -21.77
N LYS A 81 -15.77 -4.68 -21.01
CA LYS A 81 -17.21 -4.40 -20.85
C LYS A 81 -17.87 -4.04 -22.18
N ASN A 82 -17.23 -3.22 -23.00
CA ASN A 82 -17.77 -2.82 -24.31
C ASN A 82 -17.77 -3.97 -25.32
N ARG A 83 -16.82 -4.91 -25.24
CA ARG A 83 -16.82 -6.14 -26.04
C ARG A 83 -17.93 -7.10 -25.61
N ALA A 84 -18.06 -7.35 -24.30
CA ALA A 84 -19.10 -8.23 -23.76
C ALA A 84 -20.52 -7.73 -24.09
N LYS A 85 -20.75 -6.41 -24.12
CA LYS A 85 -22.05 -5.83 -24.52
C LYS A 85 -22.45 -6.09 -25.97
N LYS A 86 -21.50 -6.38 -26.86
CA LYS A 86 -21.78 -6.64 -28.28
C LYS A 86 -22.27 -8.07 -28.53
N ILE A 87 -22.01 -8.97 -27.60
CA ILE A 87 -22.36 -10.39 -27.70
C ILE A 87 -23.62 -10.63 -26.87
N ARG A 88 -24.57 -11.43 -27.39
CA ARG A 88 -25.80 -11.82 -26.70
C ARG A 88 -25.95 -13.34 -26.82
N GLY A 89 -26.31 -14.03 -25.73
CA GLY A 89 -26.47 -15.50 -25.71
C GLY A 89 -25.29 -16.24 -25.07
N VAL A 90 -25.20 -17.55 -25.31
CA VAL A 90 -24.24 -18.48 -24.67
C VAL A 90 -22.88 -18.55 -25.39
N GLU A 91 -22.60 -17.63 -26.31
CA GLU A 91 -21.23 -17.48 -26.81
C GLU A 91 -20.44 -16.60 -25.84
N LYS A 92 -19.54 -17.25 -25.10
CA LYS A 92 -18.50 -16.63 -24.27
C LYS A 92 -17.25 -16.34 -25.10
#